data_AF-A0A5B8VHL3-F1
#
_entry.id   AF-A0A5B8VHL3-F1
#
_cell.length_a   1.000
_cell.length_b   1.000
_cell.length_c   1.000
_cell.angle_alpha   90.00
_cell.angle_beta   90.00
_cell.angle_gamma   90.00
#
_symmetry.space_group_name_H-M   'P 1'
#
loop_
_entity.id
_entity.type
_entity.pdbx_description
1 polymer ?
#
loop_
_entity_poly.entity_id
_entity_poly.type
_entity_poly.pdbx_seq_one_letter_code
_entity_poly.pdbx_strand_id
1 'polypeptide(L)' 'MWQRSHQLTLRIYLSIKCGSISELEYQVLLAKELSYLSAALFEELTDEIIEIRKMICSFIQKIEIIIPHC' A
#
# COMPACT_ATOMS: atom_id res chain seq x y z
N MET A 1 -18.42 2.29 23.74
CA MET A 1 -17.82 3.51 23.15
C MET A 1 -16.28 3.42 22.99
N TRP A 2 -15.72 2.24 22.67
CA TRP A 2 -14.28 2.07 22.36
C TRP A 2 -13.99 1.45 20.99
N GLN A 3 -14.94 0.70 20.41
CA GLN A 3 -14.76 0.01 19.13
C GLN A 3 -14.70 0.92 17.90
N ARG A 4 -15.30 2.12 17.92
CA ARG A 4 -15.29 3.03 16.75
C ARG A 4 -13.94 3.73 16.55
N SER A 5 -13.24 4.08 17.63
CA SER A 5 -11.96 4.79 17.56
C SER A 5 -10.86 3.95 16.90
N HIS A 6 -10.80 2.66 17.22
CA HIS A 6 -9.79 1.75 16.68
C HIS A 6 -9.93 1.55 15.16
N GLN A 7 -11.18 1.49 14.66
CA GLN A 7 -11.47 1.33 13.24
C GLN A 7 -11.07 2.57 12.41
N LEU A 8 -11.25 3.78 12.97
CA LEU A 8 -10.84 5.02 12.32
C LEU A 8 -9.30 5.13 12.25
N THR A 9 -8.60 4.81 13.34
CA THR A 9 -7.13 4.78 13.38
C THR A 9 -6.56 3.77 12.37
N LEU A 10 -7.17 2.58 12.27
CA LEU A 10 -6.80 1.58 11.27
C LEU A 10 -6.98 2.09 9.84
N ARG A 11 -8.09 2.75 9.53
CA ARG A 11 -8.31 3.36 8.21
C ARG A 11 -7.24 4.40 7.88
N ILE A 12 -6.96 5.33 8.80
CA ILE A 12 -5.93 6.37 8.62
C ILE A 12 -4.55 5.74 8.39
N TYR A 13 -4.19 4.73 9.20
CA TYR A 13 -2.92 4.02 9.06
C TYR A 13 -2.80 3.34 7.69
N LEU A 14 -3.85 2.67 7.22
CA LEU A 14 -3.87 2.01 5.92
C LEU A 14 -3.80 3.01 4.76
N SER A 15 -4.45 4.17 4.86
CA SER A 15 -4.32 5.26 3.88
C SER A 15 -2.89 5.80 3.80
N ILE A 16 -2.22 6.00 4.94
CA ILE A 16 -0.80 6.42 4.97
C ILE A 16 0.09 5.37 4.32
N LYS A 17 -0.15 4.07 4.61
CA LYS A 17 0.61 2.98 3.98
C LYS A 17 0.42 2.93 2.46
N CYS A 18 -0.77 3.25 1.97
CA CYS A 18 -1.01 3.34 0.53
C CYS A 18 -0.18 4.47 -0.12
N GLY A 19 -0.06 5.63 0.54
CA GLY A 19 0.81 6.73 0.09
C GLY A 19 2.29 6.34 0.05
N SER A 20 2.79 5.70 1.11
CA SER A 20 4.18 5.23 1.15
C SER A 20 4.50 4.17 0.10
N ILE A 21 3.52 3.36 -0.32
CA ILE A 21 3.71 2.40 -1.41
C ILE A 21 3.89 3.13 -2.75
N SER A 22 3.08 4.16 -3.02
CA SER A 22 3.26 4.98 -4.23
C SER A 22 4.59 5.74 -4.24
N GLU A 23 5.06 6.20 -3.08
CA GLU A 23 6.41 6.77 -2.94
C GLU A 23 7.50 5.72 -3.22
N LEU A 24 7.33 4.49 -2.73
CA LEU A 24 8.27 3.39 -2.98
C LEU A 24 8.31 2.97 -4.45
N GLU A 25 7.16 2.90 -5.14
CA GLU A 25 7.10 2.63 -6.59
C GLU A 25 7.93 3.66 -7.37
N TYR A 26 7.82 4.94 -6.99
CA TYR A 26 8.60 6.00 -7.62
C TYR A 26 10.10 5.87 -7.32
N GLN A 27 10.48 5.51 -6.09
CA GLN A 27 11.89 5.27 -5.74
C GLN A 27 12.50 4.10 -6.51
N VAL A 28 11.75 3.01 -6.70
CA VAL A 28 12.20 1.84 -7.48
C VAL A 28 12.34 2.19 -8.97
N LEU A 29 11.41 2.99 -9.51
CA LEU A 29 11.51 3.53 -10.87
C LEU A 29 12.75 4.42 -11.04
N LEU A 30 12.99 5.33 -10.11
CA LEU A 30 14.14 6.23 -10.13
C LEU A 30 15.47 5.45 -10.01
N ALA A 31 15.52 4.43 -9.14
CA ALA A 31 16.69 3.58 -8.97
C ALA A 31 17.02 2.75 -10.23
N LYS A 32 15.99 2.36 -11.01
CA LYS A 32 16.17 1.78 -12.35
C LYS A 32 16.79 2.79 -13.33
N GLU A 33 16.26 4.02 -13.38
CA GLU A 33 16.78 5.05 -14.28
C GLU A 33 18.24 5.43 -13.97
N LEU A 34 18.61 5.43 -12.69
CA LEU A 34 19.99 5.64 -12.24
C LEU A 34 20.91 4.41 -12.45
N SER A 35 20.40 3.32 -13.03
CA SER A 35 21.12 2.06 -13.23
C SER A 35 21.66 1.43 -11.95
N TYR A 36 21.04 1.72 -10.79
CA TYR A 36 21.38 1.08 -9.51
C TYR A 36 20.77 -0.31 -9.36
N LEU A 37 19.74 -0.62 -10.16
CA LEU A 37 19.04 -1.91 -10.15
C LEU A 37 19.18 -2.61 -11.51
N SER A 38 19.38 -3.93 -11.49
CA SER A 38 19.25 -4.76 -12.68
C SER A 38 17.78 -4.89 -13.08
N ALA A 39 17.50 -5.15 -14.36
CA ALA A 39 16.12 -5.33 -14.82
C ALA A 39 15.38 -6.45 -14.08
N ALA A 40 16.08 -7.54 -13.75
CA ALA A 40 15.53 -8.65 -12.97
C ALA A 40 15.13 -8.23 -11.55
N LEU A 41 16.01 -7.51 -10.83
CA LEU A 41 15.71 -7.02 -9.48
C LEU A 41 14.59 -5.97 -9.49
N PHE A 42 14.52 -5.16 -10.55
CA PHE A 42 13.43 -4.20 -10.72
C PHE A 42 12.08 -4.92 -10.90
N GLU A 43 12.01 -5.96 -11.73
CA GLU A 43 10.79 -6.74 -11.93
C GLU A 43 10.37 -7.46 -10.64
N GLU A 44 11.30 -8.12 -9.95
CA GLU A 44 11.03 -8.78 -8.66
C GLU A 44 10.47 -7.80 -7.62
N LEU A 45 11.13 -6.65 -7.42
CA LEU A 45 10.68 -5.63 -6.47
C LEU A 45 9.32 -5.04 -6.87
N THR A 46 9.11 -4.81 -8.16
CA THR A 46 7.84 -4.26 -8.65
C THR A 46 6.69 -5.24 -8.43
N ASP A 47 6.91 -6.53 -8.69
CA ASP A 47 5.91 -7.57 -8.46
C ASP A 47 5.56 -7.71 -6.96
N GLU A 48 6.56 -7.68 -6.07
CA GLU A 48 6.33 -7.69 -4.63
C GLU A 48 5.51 -6.47 -4.18
N ILE A 49 5.85 -5.27 -4.68
CA ILE A 49 5.12 -4.03 -4.36
C ILE A 49 3.67 -4.11 -4.85
N ILE A 50 3.46 -4.62 -6.06
CA ILE A 50 2.12 -4.81 -6.64
C ILE A 50 1.28 -5.77 -5.77
N GLU A 51 1.85 -6.88 -5.33
CA GLU A 51 1.13 -7.85 -4.49
C GLU A 51 0.79 -7.26 -3.12
N ILE A 52 1.73 -6.60 -2.45
CA ILE A 52 1.48 -5.94 -1.16
C ILE A 52 0.38 -4.87 -1.31
N ARG A 53 0.42 -4.09 -2.39
CA ARG A 53 -0.63 -3.11 -2.69
C ARG A 53 -1.99 -3.76 -2.85
N LYS A 54 -2.11 -4.84 -3.62
CA LYS A 54 -3.37 -5.57 -3.78
C LYS A 54 -3.90 -6.10 -2.44
N MET A 55 -3.02 -6.65 -1.61
CA MET A 55 -3.39 -7.13 -0.27
C MET A 55 -3.95 -5.99 0.58
N ILE A 56 -3.29 -4.84 0.63
CA ILE A 56 -3.74 -3.68 1.40
C ILE A 56 -5.04 -3.10 0.83
N CYS A 57 -5.15 -2.95 -0.49
CA CYS A 57 -6.39 -2.47 -1.12
C CYS A 57 -7.57 -3.41 -0.83
N SER A 58 -7.39 -4.72 -0.94
CA SER A 58 -8.44 -5.70 -0.61
C SER A 58 -8.81 -5.69 0.87
N PHE A 59 -7.84 -5.44 1.75
CA PHE A 59 -8.06 -5.32 3.18
C PHE A 59 -8.82 -4.03 3.55
N ILE A 60 -8.47 -2.90 2.93
CA ILE A 60 -9.21 -1.63 3.08
C ILE A 60 -10.65 -1.79 2.62
N GLN A 61 -10.89 -2.41 1.45
CA GLN A 61 -12.23 -2.67 0.94
C GLN A 61 -13.06 -3.50 1.92
N LYS A 62 -12.49 -4.56 2.50
CA LYS A 62 -13.18 -5.36 3.52
C LYS A 62 -13.54 -4.56 4.77
N ILE A 63 -12.66 -3.69 5.24
CA ILE A 63 -12.93 -2.81 6.39
C ILE A 63 -14.00 -1.77 6.07
N GLU A 64 -14.01 -1.24 4.85
CA GLU A 64 -15.01 -0.29 4.39
C GLU A 64 -16.41 -0.91 4.27
N ILE A 65 -16.50 -2.14 3.78
CA ILE A 65 -17.76 -2.91 3.74
C ILE A 65 -18.34 -3.15 5.14
N ILE A 66 -17.48 -3.26 6.17
CA ILE A 66 -17.88 -3.49 7.57
C ILE A 66 -18.39 -2.20 8.24
N ILE A 67 -18.08 -1.04 7.67
CA ILE A 67 -18.57 0.27 8.13
C ILE A 67 -19.44 0.88 7.02
N PRO A 68 -20.55 0.23 6.61
CA PRO A 68 -21.46 0.86 5.68
C PRO A 68 -22.06 2.07 6.40
N HIS A 69 -21.87 3.24 5.80
CA HIS A 69 -22.63 4.47 5.96
C HIS A 69 -23.56 4.50 7.20
N CYS A 70 -23.14 5.23 8.25
CA CYS A 70 -24.15 5.88 9.09
C CYS A 70 -24.87 6.93 8.26
#